data_AF-A0A2T5NEN4-F1
#
_entry.id   AF-A0A2T5NEN4-F1
#
_cell.length_a   1.000
_cell.length_b   1.000
_cell.length_c   1.000
_cell.angle_alpha   90.00
_cell.angle_beta   90.00
_cell.angle_gamma   90.00
#
_symmetry.space_group_name_H-M   'P 1'
#
loop_
_entity.id
_entity.type
_entity.pdbx_description
1 polymer ?
#
loop_
_entity_poly.entity_id
_entity_poly.type
_entity_poly.pdbx_seq_one_letter_code
_entity_poly.pdbx_strand_id
1 'polypeptide(L)' 'MQLPDWFYGIAAILAGVAIGWLTWKKRRNGVREDLYSLIGKSILCLFMIAFGILLLKVGK' A
#
# COMPACT_ATOMS: atom_id res chain seq x y z
N MET A 1 14.46 -20.04 -0.72
CA MET A 1 13.77 -20.04 -2.02
C MET A 1 13.56 -18.58 -2.40
N GLN A 2 14.28 -18.05 -3.40
CA GLN A 2 14.07 -16.68 -3.89
C GLN A 2 12.68 -16.64 -4.55
N LEU A 3 11.69 -16.06 -3.87
CA LEU A 3 10.43 -15.77 -4.53
C LEU A 3 10.71 -14.81 -5.70
N PRO A 4 10.02 -14.96 -6.84
CA PRO A 4 10.24 -14.10 -7.98
C PRO A 4 9.95 -12.62 -7.66
N ASP A 5 10.76 -11.69 -8.18
CA ASP A 5 10.60 -10.24 -7.96
C ASP A 5 9.21 -9.70 -8.33
N TRP A 6 8.57 -10.32 -9.34
CA TRP A 6 7.20 -9.99 -9.73
C TRP A 6 6.16 -10.31 -8.63
N PHE A 7 6.41 -11.33 -7.81
CA PHE A 7 5.54 -11.69 -6.68
C PHE A 7 5.62 -10.64 -5.57
N TYR A 8 6.82 -10.12 -5.28
CA TYR A 8 6.99 -9.01 -4.34
C TYR A 8 6.33 -7.72 -4.84
N GLY A 9 6.39 -7.46 -6.15
CA GLY A 9 5.69 -6.34 -6.77
C GLY A 9 4.17 -6.41 -6.57
N ILE A 10 3.57 -7.57 -6.82
CA ILE A 10 2.13 -7.80 -6.59
C ILE A 10 1.78 -7.67 -5.10
N ALA A 11 2.60 -8.25 -4.21
CA ALA A 11 2.37 -8.17 -2.76
C ALA A 11 2.41 -6.72 -2.24
N ALA A 12 3.32 -5.89 -2.75
CA ALA A 12 3.43 -4.48 -2.40
C ALA A 12 2.18 -3.69 -2.83
N ILE A 13 1.68 -3.92 -4.05
CA ILE A 13 0.44 -3.29 -4.54
C ILE A 13 -0.75 -3.72 -3.68
N LEU A 14 -0.87 -5.02 -3.40
CA LEU A 14 -1.96 -5.57 -2.60
C LEU A 14 -1.97 -4.98 -1.18
N ALA A 15 -0.79 -4.81 -0.59
CA ALA A 15 -0.64 -4.21 0.72
C ALA A 15 -0.99 -2.70 0.72
N GLY A 16 -0.62 -1.95 -0.33
CA GLY A 16 -1.08 -0.56 -0.51
C GLY A 16 -2.61 -0.47 -0.55
N VAL A 17 -3.25 -1.31 -1.37
CA VAL A 17 -4.72 -1.39 -1.46
C VAL A 17 -5.35 -1.77 -0.11
N ALA A 18 -4.77 -2.73 0.61
CA ALA A 18 -5.26 -3.15 1.93
C ALA A 18 -5.20 -2.01 2.96
N ILE A 19 -4.14 -1.21 2.97
CA ILE A 19 -4.01 -0.04 3.85
C ILE A 19 -5.07 1.02 3.49
N GLY A 20 -5.28 1.28 2.21
CA GLY A 20 -6.34 2.19 1.74
C GLY A 20 -7.73 1.72 2.17
N TRP A 21 -8.02 0.43 2.01
CA TRP A 21 -9.28 -0.19 2.43
C TRP A 21 -9.50 -0.14 3.94
N LEU A 22 -8.48 -0.48 4.73
CA LEU A 22 -8.53 -0.40 6.20
C LEU A 22 -8.76 1.03 6.66
N THR A 23 -8.08 2.00 6.04
CA THR A 23 -8.24 3.43 6.35
C THR A 23 -9.66 3.91 6.03
N TRP A 24 -10.21 3.49 4.88
CA TRP A 24 -11.60 3.78 4.52
C TRP A 24 -12.56 3.15 5.54
N LYS A 25 -12.41 1.87 5.83
CA LYS A 25 -13.27 1.14 6.78
C LYS A 25 -13.22 1.79 8.16
N LYS A 26 -12.04 2.25 8.60
CA LYS A 26 -11.85 2.94 9.87
C LYS A 26 -12.55 4.30 9.90
N ARG A 27 -12.52 5.07 8.81
CA ARG A 27 -13.36 6.29 8.67
C ARG A 27 -14.86 5.99 8.75
N ARG A 28 -15.32 4.93 8.07
CA ARG A 28 -16.75 4.54 8.09
C ARG A 28 -17.24 4.16 9.49
N ASN A 29 -16.36 3.62 10.33
CA ASN A 29 -16.68 3.28 11.72
C ASN A 29 -16.65 4.49 12.68
N GLY A 30 -16.50 5.73 12.17
CA GLY A 30 -16.52 6.93 13.00
C GLY A 30 -15.30 7.12 13.91
N VAL A 31 -14.24 6.32 13.70
CA VAL A 31 -12.99 6.48 14.45
C VAL A 31 -12.29 7.73 13.94
N ARG A 32 -12.23 8.76 14.79
CA ARG A 32 -11.45 9.98 14.50
C ARG A 32 -9.98 9.59 14.38
N GLU A 33 -9.43 9.78 13.19
CA GLU A 33 -7.99 9.73 12.95
C GLU A 33 -7.46 11.16 12.81
N ASP A 34 -6.28 11.40 13.39
CA ASP A 34 -5.54 12.63 13.14
C ASP A 34 -5.21 12.79 11.66
N LEU A 35 -5.32 14.03 11.17
CA LEU A 35 -4.93 14.42 9.81
C LEU A 35 -3.51 13.96 9.47
N TYR A 36 -2.61 14.00 10.46
CA TYR A 36 -1.22 13.55 10.30
C TYR A 36 -1.11 12.05 10.03
N SER A 37 -1.87 11.22 10.76
CA SER A 37 -1.96 9.76 10.51
C SER A 37 -2.54 9.47 9.12
N LEU A 38 -3.55 10.26 8.72
CA LEU A 38 -4.24 10.06 7.46
C LEU A 38 -3.36 10.41 6.24
N ILE A 39 -2.61 11.50 6.32
CA ILE A 39 -1.64 11.90 5.31
C ILE A 39 -0.51 10.87 5.24
N GLY A 40 0.03 10.45 6.39
CA GLY A 40 1.09 9.43 6.46
C GLY A 40 0.69 8.12 5.78
N LYS A 41 -0.52 7.63 6.02
CA LYS A 41 -1.06 6.42 5.37
C LYS A 41 -1.28 6.59 3.87
N SER A 42 -1.71 7.77 3.43
CA SER A 42 -1.89 8.06 2.00
C SER A 42 -0.54 8.07 1.27
N ILE A 43 0.48 8.69 1.85
CA ILE A 43 1.85 8.69 1.32
C ILE A 43 2.41 7.27 1.29
N LEU A 44 2.23 6.50 2.37
CA LEU A 44 2.69 5.12 2.43
C LEU A 44 2.00 4.24 1.37
N CYS A 45 0.69 4.40 1.17
CA CYS A 45 -0.06 3.71 0.15
C CYS A 45 0.47 4.01 -1.27
N LEU A 46 0.67 5.30 -1.58
CA LEU A 46 1.26 5.72 -2.86
C LEU A 46 2.68 5.15 -3.05
N PHE A 47 3.48 5.16 -1.99
CA PHE A 47 4.83 4.60 -2.02
C PHE A 47 4.80 3.08 -2.30
N MET A 48 3.93 2.32 -1.63
CA MET A 48 3.82 0.88 -1.85
C MET A 48 3.37 0.52 -3.27
N ILE A 49 2.44 1.29 -3.84
CA ILE A 49 1.98 1.10 -5.22
C ILE A 49 3.11 1.43 -6.20
N ALA A 50 3.78 2.58 -6.03
CA ALA A 50 4.89 2.99 -6.89
C ALA A 50 6.06 1.99 -6.81
N PHE A 51 6.38 1.52 -5.60
CA PHE A 51 7.42 0.52 -5.36
C PHE A 51 7.07 -0.83 -6.00
N GLY A 52 5.81 -1.28 -5.88
CA GLY A 52 5.34 -2.50 -6.52
C GLY A 52 5.41 -2.44 -8.06
N ILE A 53 5.05 -1.29 -8.65
CA ILE A 53 5.20 -1.05 -10.10
C ILE A 53 6.68 -1.07 -10.51
N LEU A 54 7.56 -0.49 -9.69
CA LEU A 54 9.00 -0.49 -9.91
C LEU A 54 9.58 -1.92 -9.90
N LEU A 55 9.17 -2.74 -8.94
CA LEU A 55 9.56 -4.15 -8.87
C LEU A 55 9.08 -4.95 -10.09
N LEU A 56 7.84 -4.70 -10.55
CA LEU A 56 7.32 -5.33 -11.77
C LEU A 56 8.08 -4.88 -13.04
N LYS A 57 8.61 -3.66 -13.05
CA LYS A 57 9.42 -3.12 -14.16
C LYS A 57 10.86 -3.63 -14.14
N VAL A 58 11.45 -3.82 -12.96
CA VAL A 58 12.83 -4.30 -12.76
C VAL A 58 12.92 -5.82 -12.90
N GLY A 59 11.90 -6.57 -12.48
CA GLY A 59 11.87 -8.04 -12.57
C GLY A 59 11.63 -8.59 -13.98
N LYS A 60 11.99 -7.84 -15.02
CA LYS A 60 11.80 -8.17 -16.43
C LYS A 60 13.14 -8.42 -17.12
#